data_AF-A0A2Z4Y2M4-F1
#
_entry.id   AF-A0A2Z4Y2M4-F1
#
_cell.length_a   1.000
_cell.length_b   1.000
_cell.length_c   1.000
_cell.angle_alpha   90.00
_cell.angle_beta   90.00
_cell.angle_gamma   90.00
#
_symmetry.space_group_name_H-M   'P 1'
#
loop_
_entity.id
_entity.type
_entity.pdbx_description
1 polymer ?
#
loop_
_entity_poly.entity_id
_entity_poly.type
_entity_poly.pdbx_seq_one_letter_code
_entity_poly.pdbx_strand_id
1 'polypeptide(L)'
;MNSTPRYLRPRRRTREVAVGQFVIGGANPIRVQSMTSTETSDIEATVAQIRALWEAGCEIVRLTVNTRKAAAALPEIRKRCAGIPLVADIHYNHHLALEAAPYVDKIRINPGNIGSEENVRAVIQRANQFGLPIRVGVNQGSLERDIALKYGAHVKDNILMPPEEGYPAEALVESALRNVEILESYGFTRTILSVKSSNVPLMVEAYRQLSAQCDYPLHLGVTEAGTKDNSNIKSSIGIGALLLDGIGDTLRVSIAARRTEEKIEEVRTGFKILQALGLRQFGVEVVACPTCGREDQGFDTTRIAREIEERCADIATPVKVSVMGCYVNGPGEAAEADLGVVASGTAARIYRRGELISSQVPFAEVTDRMVQLIRELAEEKSAR
;
A
#
# COMPACT_ATOMS: atom_id res chain seq x y z
N MET A 1 9.49 -14.04 -17.25
CA MET A 1 9.10 -14.89 -16.11
C MET A 1 9.76 -14.31 -14.88
N ASN A 2 9.02 -13.62 -14.01
CA ASN A 2 9.59 -13.06 -12.78
C ASN A 2 9.88 -14.22 -11.84
N SER A 3 11.14 -14.67 -11.81
CA SER A 3 11.62 -15.52 -10.73
C SER A 3 11.37 -14.77 -9.42
N THR A 4 10.65 -15.39 -8.50
CA THR A 4 10.59 -14.92 -7.11
C THR A 4 12.02 -14.61 -6.66
N PRO A 5 12.32 -13.42 -6.12
CA PRO A 5 13.65 -13.10 -5.60
C PRO A 5 14.12 -14.24 -4.71
N ARG A 6 15.37 -14.69 -4.89
CA ARG A 6 15.93 -15.93 -4.32
C ARG A 6 15.68 -16.13 -2.81
N TYR A 7 15.46 -15.03 -2.09
CA TYR A 7 15.32 -14.99 -0.64
C TYR A 7 13.90 -14.66 -0.14
N LEU A 8 12.91 -14.49 -1.04
CA LEU A 8 11.51 -14.38 -0.64
C LEU A 8 10.90 -15.77 -0.50
N ARG A 9 10.05 -15.95 0.51
CA ARG A 9 9.19 -17.15 0.56
C ARG A 9 8.26 -17.15 -0.66
N PRO A 10 7.87 -18.33 -1.17
CA PRO A 10 6.86 -18.42 -2.21
C PRO A 10 5.59 -17.70 -1.78
N ARG A 11 4.99 -16.99 -2.72
CA ARG A 11 3.74 -16.29 -2.46
C ARG A 11 2.65 -17.26 -2.03
N ARG A 12 1.95 -16.95 -0.94
CA ARG A 12 0.79 -17.70 -0.46
C ARG A 12 -0.28 -17.75 -1.55
N ARG A 13 -0.80 -18.94 -1.84
CA ARG A 13 -1.93 -19.12 -2.76
C ARG A 13 -3.19 -18.56 -2.10
N THR A 14 -3.88 -17.70 -2.82
CA THR A 14 -5.14 -17.09 -2.36
C THR A 14 -6.19 -17.12 -3.46
N ARG A 15 -7.47 -17.06 -3.07
CA ARG A 15 -8.58 -16.84 -4.00
C ARG A 15 -8.36 -15.55 -4.80
N GLU A 16 -8.90 -15.47 -6.00
CA GLU A 16 -8.85 -14.24 -6.79
C GLU A 16 -10.14 -13.44 -6.63
N VAL A 17 -10.00 -12.16 -6.30
CA VAL A 17 -11.12 -11.25 -6.04
C VAL A 17 -10.97 -9.99 -6.89
N ALA A 18 -11.90 -9.80 -7.83
CA ALA A 18 -11.93 -8.62 -8.69
C ALA A 18 -12.40 -7.37 -7.91
N VAL A 19 -11.74 -6.24 -8.14
CA VAL A 19 -12.07 -4.89 -7.62
C VAL A 19 -11.90 -3.90 -8.77
N GLY A 20 -13.00 -3.52 -9.40
CA GLY A 20 -12.98 -2.73 -10.64
C GLY A 20 -12.18 -3.47 -11.72
N GLN A 21 -11.18 -2.81 -12.29
CA GLN A 21 -10.29 -3.39 -13.31
C GLN A 21 -9.13 -4.23 -12.75
N PHE A 22 -8.96 -4.32 -11.43
CA PHE A 22 -7.87 -5.07 -10.81
C PHE A 22 -8.36 -6.38 -10.20
N VAL A 23 -7.46 -7.35 -10.12
CA VAL A 23 -7.65 -8.59 -9.36
C VAL A 23 -6.68 -8.59 -8.18
N ILE A 24 -7.20 -8.91 -6.99
CA ILE A 24 -6.44 -9.08 -5.75
C ILE A 24 -6.41 -10.57 -5.43
N GLY A 25 -5.22 -11.10 -5.12
CA GLY A 25 -5.01 -12.50 -4.80
C GLY A 25 -4.38 -13.31 -5.93
N GLY A 26 -4.23 -14.61 -5.70
CA GLY A 26 -3.58 -15.53 -6.63
C GLY A 26 -2.15 -15.11 -6.96
N ALA A 27 -1.84 -15.06 -8.26
CA ALA A 27 -0.53 -14.61 -8.75
C ALA A 27 -0.49 -13.11 -9.13
N ASN A 28 -1.60 -12.38 -8.97
CA ASN A 28 -1.74 -11.00 -9.44
C ASN A 28 -0.87 -10.00 -8.65
N PRO A 29 -0.28 -8.95 -9.25
CA PRO A 29 0.56 -7.99 -8.53
C PRO A 29 -0.07 -7.48 -7.22
N ILE A 30 0.73 -7.38 -6.15
CA ILE A 30 0.26 -6.84 -4.87
C ILE A 30 -0.16 -5.39 -5.08
N ARG A 31 -1.43 -5.08 -4.79
CA ARG A 31 -2.01 -3.77 -5.11
C ARG A 31 -1.77 -2.73 -4.02
N VAL A 32 -1.44 -1.51 -4.39
CA VAL A 32 -1.27 -0.37 -3.47
C VAL A 32 -2.57 0.42 -3.40
N GLN A 33 -3.11 0.59 -2.19
CA GLN A 33 -4.33 1.36 -1.94
C GLN A 33 -4.03 2.56 -1.05
N SER A 34 -4.87 3.59 -1.15
CA SER A 34 -4.93 4.71 -0.22
C SER A 34 -6.37 4.99 0.19
N MET A 35 -6.58 5.98 1.03
CA MET A 35 -7.90 6.39 1.48
C MET A 35 -7.98 7.91 1.51
N THR A 36 -9.07 8.52 1.04
CA THR A 36 -9.27 9.96 1.17
C THR A 36 -9.40 10.40 2.64
N SER A 37 -9.07 11.66 2.89
CA SER A 37 -9.21 12.35 4.18
C SER A 37 -10.27 13.45 4.16
N THR A 38 -10.81 13.77 2.97
CA THR A 38 -11.87 14.75 2.76
C THR A 38 -13.21 14.26 3.29
N GLU A 39 -14.10 15.20 3.61
CA GLU A 39 -15.49 14.86 3.85
C GLU A 39 -16.13 14.42 2.52
N THR A 40 -16.66 13.21 2.45
CA THR A 40 -17.15 12.64 1.19
C THR A 40 -18.33 13.41 0.58
N SER A 41 -19.09 14.16 1.39
CA SER A 41 -20.12 15.06 0.84
C SER A 41 -19.56 16.31 0.16
N ASP A 42 -18.30 16.66 0.40
CA ASP A 42 -17.58 17.63 -0.42
C ASP A 42 -17.07 16.94 -1.69
N ILE A 43 -17.91 16.99 -2.73
CA ILE A 43 -17.66 16.33 -4.01
C ILE A 43 -16.39 16.88 -4.66
N GLU A 44 -16.19 18.20 -4.66
CA GLU A 44 -15.04 18.83 -5.33
C GLU A 44 -13.73 18.41 -4.67
N ALA A 45 -13.62 18.55 -3.34
CA ALA A 45 -12.42 18.17 -2.62
C ALA A 45 -12.14 16.66 -2.74
N THR A 46 -13.19 15.84 -2.65
CA THR A 46 -13.05 14.38 -2.72
C THR A 46 -12.64 13.91 -4.11
N VAL A 47 -13.25 14.43 -5.19
CA VAL A 47 -12.85 14.11 -6.57
C VAL A 47 -11.42 14.55 -6.84
N ALA A 48 -11.04 15.76 -6.41
CA ALA A 48 -9.69 16.27 -6.59
C ALA A 48 -8.66 15.35 -5.90
N GLN A 49 -8.92 14.94 -4.66
CA GLN A 49 -8.01 14.05 -3.92
C GLN A 49 -7.98 12.62 -4.50
N ILE A 50 -9.11 12.07 -4.96
CA ILE A 50 -9.16 10.76 -5.64
C ILE A 50 -8.27 10.78 -6.88
N ARG A 51 -8.39 11.82 -7.72
CA ARG A 51 -7.59 11.96 -8.95
C ARG A 51 -6.11 12.13 -8.64
N ALA A 52 -5.76 12.97 -7.66
CA ALA A 52 -4.37 13.14 -7.25
C ALA A 52 -3.74 11.84 -6.73
N LEU A 53 -4.49 11.04 -5.97
CA LEU A 53 -4.04 9.71 -5.53
C LEU A 53 -3.85 8.76 -6.72
N TRP A 54 -4.80 8.77 -7.66
CA TRP A 54 -4.73 7.94 -8.88
C TRP A 54 -3.53 8.30 -9.76
N GLU A 55 -3.30 9.60 -10.00
CA GLU A 55 -2.16 10.14 -10.75
C GLU A 55 -0.82 9.80 -10.07
N ALA A 56 -0.80 9.73 -8.74
CA ALA A 56 0.35 9.25 -7.98
C ALA A 56 0.56 7.72 -8.02
N GLY A 57 -0.27 6.98 -8.76
CA GLY A 57 -0.16 5.53 -8.97
C GLY A 57 -1.01 4.68 -8.02
N CYS A 58 -1.89 5.26 -7.20
CA CYS A 58 -2.79 4.51 -6.34
C CYS A 58 -3.72 3.63 -7.19
N GLU A 59 -3.78 2.33 -6.92
CA GLU A 59 -4.56 1.40 -7.75
C GLU A 59 -6.02 1.30 -7.26
N ILE A 60 -6.28 1.54 -5.97
CA ILE A 60 -7.63 1.46 -5.39
C ILE A 60 -7.79 2.55 -4.34
N VAL A 61 -8.81 3.40 -4.47
CA VAL A 61 -9.04 4.53 -3.56
C VAL A 61 -10.23 4.24 -2.65
N ARG A 62 -10.01 4.31 -1.34
CA ARG A 62 -11.08 4.18 -0.34
C ARG A 62 -11.59 5.55 0.10
N LEU A 63 -12.87 5.66 0.38
CA LEU A 63 -13.51 6.84 0.96
C LEU A 63 -14.52 6.43 2.03
N THR A 64 -14.77 7.30 2.99
CA THR A 64 -15.70 7.01 4.10
C THR A 64 -17.14 7.26 3.67
N VAL A 65 -18.06 6.35 4.01
CA VAL A 65 -19.50 6.57 3.80
C VAL A 65 -20.18 6.43 5.17
N ASN A 66 -20.13 7.52 5.92
CA ASN A 66 -20.57 7.59 7.32
C ASN A 66 -21.90 8.34 7.52
N THR A 67 -22.42 9.02 6.48
CA THR A 67 -23.67 9.77 6.54
C THR A 67 -24.47 9.59 5.25
N ARG A 68 -25.78 9.90 5.28
CA ARG A 68 -26.62 9.94 4.08
C ARG A 68 -26.14 10.99 3.07
N LYS A 69 -25.57 12.12 3.52
CA LYS A 69 -24.98 13.13 2.63
C LYS A 69 -23.77 12.57 1.88
N ALA A 70 -22.92 11.79 2.56
CA ALA A 70 -21.81 11.10 1.91
C ALA A 70 -22.29 10.08 0.88
N ALA A 71 -23.31 9.28 1.20
CA ALA A 71 -23.90 8.33 0.26
C ALA A 71 -24.52 9.03 -0.96
N ALA A 72 -25.23 10.13 -0.75
CA ALA A 72 -25.85 10.94 -1.81
C ALA A 72 -24.83 11.63 -2.75
N ALA A 73 -23.58 11.79 -2.32
CA ALA A 73 -22.50 12.36 -3.13
C ALA A 73 -21.85 11.34 -4.09
N LEU A 74 -21.98 10.03 -3.80
CA LEU A 74 -21.35 8.97 -4.58
C LEU A 74 -21.71 8.92 -6.07
N PRO A 75 -22.96 9.20 -6.51
CA PRO A 75 -23.29 9.20 -7.94
C PRO A 75 -22.43 10.18 -8.73
N GLU A 76 -22.27 11.40 -8.23
CA GLU A 76 -21.47 12.44 -8.90
C GLU A 76 -19.96 12.15 -8.79
N ILE A 77 -19.49 11.67 -7.63
CA ILE A 77 -18.10 11.23 -7.46
C ILE A 77 -17.75 10.10 -8.44
N ARG A 78 -18.61 9.07 -8.55
CA ARG A 78 -18.43 7.94 -9.48
C ARG A 78 -18.37 8.44 -10.92
N LYS A 79 -19.30 9.31 -11.33
CA LYS A 79 -19.34 9.90 -12.68
C LYS A 79 -18.03 10.63 -13.00
N ARG A 80 -17.51 11.45 -12.08
CA ARG A 80 -16.29 12.24 -12.27
C ARG A 80 -14.99 11.47 -12.12
N CYS A 81 -15.02 10.32 -11.44
CA CYS A 81 -13.86 9.46 -11.23
C CYS A 81 -13.93 8.18 -12.04
N ALA A 82 -14.72 8.11 -13.13
CA ALA A 82 -14.93 6.90 -13.93
C ALA A 82 -13.61 6.16 -14.25
N GLY A 83 -13.61 4.84 -14.09
CA GLY A 83 -12.43 3.99 -14.28
C GLY A 83 -11.52 3.82 -13.05
N ILE A 84 -11.63 4.70 -12.04
CA ILE A 84 -10.87 4.57 -10.78
C ILE A 84 -11.64 3.63 -9.83
N PRO A 85 -11.05 2.53 -9.33
CA PRO A 85 -11.71 1.63 -8.39
C PRO A 85 -11.93 2.29 -7.03
N LEU A 86 -13.19 2.38 -6.60
CA LEU A 86 -13.62 3.03 -5.36
C LEU A 86 -14.03 2.00 -4.31
N VAL A 87 -13.72 2.30 -3.04
CA VAL A 87 -14.12 1.46 -1.90
C VAL A 87 -14.93 2.29 -0.91
N ALA A 88 -16.15 1.86 -0.62
CA ALA A 88 -16.94 2.43 0.46
C ALA A 88 -16.50 1.84 1.81
N ASP A 89 -15.99 2.68 2.71
CA ASP A 89 -15.71 2.31 4.10
C ASP A 89 -16.93 2.61 4.96
N ILE A 90 -17.60 1.56 5.44
CA ILE A 90 -18.85 1.67 6.19
C ILE A 90 -18.72 0.97 7.53
N HIS A 91 -19.20 1.64 8.58
CA HIS A 91 -19.28 1.10 9.93
C HIS A 91 -20.74 1.04 10.38
N TYR A 92 -21.17 -0.11 10.89
CA TYR A 92 -22.47 -0.39 11.53
C TYR A 92 -23.73 -0.26 10.66
N ASN A 93 -23.82 0.71 9.74
CA ASN A 93 -25.04 1.05 9.04
C ASN A 93 -25.17 0.35 7.67
N HIS A 94 -26.00 -0.70 7.62
CA HIS A 94 -26.27 -1.45 6.38
C HIS A 94 -26.93 -0.60 5.30
N HIS A 95 -27.82 0.35 5.63
CA HIS A 95 -28.49 1.18 4.63
C HIS A 95 -27.50 1.97 3.78
N LEU A 96 -26.43 2.49 4.39
CA LEU A 96 -25.36 3.17 3.65
C LEU A 96 -24.62 2.22 2.69
N ALA A 97 -24.47 0.94 3.05
CA ALA A 97 -23.92 -0.07 2.14
C ALA A 97 -24.83 -0.33 0.94
N LEU A 98 -26.15 -0.37 1.17
CA LEU A 98 -27.13 -0.57 0.10
C LEU A 98 -27.17 0.60 -0.88
N GLU A 99 -27.09 1.82 -0.36
CA GLU A 99 -27.05 3.08 -1.12
C GLU A 99 -25.74 3.25 -1.89
N ALA A 100 -24.60 2.86 -1.29
CA ALA A 100 -23.29 3.02 -1.91
C ALA A 100 -22.98 2.01 -3.02
N ALA A 101 -23.53 0.78 -2.91
CA ALA A 101 -23.19 -0.34 -3.80
C ALA A 101 -23.20 -0.03 -5.32
N PRO A 102 -24.16 0.73 -5.89
CA PRO A 102 -24.17 1.01 -7.33
C PRO A 102 -23.00 1.89 -7.82
N TYR A 103 -22.28 2.53 -6.91
CA TYR A 103 -21.33 3.61 -7.22
C TYR A 103 -19.89 3.29 -6.81
N VAL A 104 -19.63 2.09 -6.28
CA VAL A 104 -18.31 1.66 -5.81
C VAL A 104 -17.97 0.28 -6.35
N ASP A 105 -16.70 -0.10 -6.22
CA ASP A 105 -16.15 -1.35 -6.73
C ASP A 105 -15.85 -2.38 -5.62
N LYS A 106 -16.00 -1.97 -4.35
CA LYS A 106 -15.83 -2.80 -3.16
C LYS A 106 -16.48 -2.13 -1.94
N ILE A 107 -16.98 -2.95 -1.03
CA ILE A 107 -17.47 -2.49 0.28
C ILE A 107 -16.52 -3.00 1.37
N ARG A 108 -16.13 -2.16 2.32
CA ARG A 108 -15.57 -2.61 3.60
C ARG A 108 -16.67 -2.53 4.63
N ILE A 109 -17.02 -3.67 5.21
CA ILE A 109 -17.92 -3.75 6.35
C ILE A 109 -17.62 -5.01 7.18
N ASN A 110 -17.88 -4.98 8.48
CA ASN A 110 -17.73 -6.15 9.36
C ASN A 110 -19.13 -6.72 9.68
N PRO A 111 -19.51 -7.89 9.14
CA PRO A 111 -20.83 -8.51 9.34
C PRO A 111 -21.32 -8.54 10.79
N GLY A 112 -20.47 -8.88 11.74
CA GLY A 112 -20.80 -8.96 13.17
C GLY A 112 -21.25 -7.64 13.80
N ASN A 113 -20.98 -6.51 13.15
CA ASN A 113 -21.32 -5.17 13.63
C ASN A 113 -22.54 -4.56 12.92
N ILE A 114 -23.17 -5.26 11.97
CA ILE A 114 -24.27 -4.75 11.13
C ILE A 114 -25.65 -4.92 11.80
N GLY A 115 -25.71 -5.67 12.90
CA GLY A 115 -26.94 -5.94 13.65
C GLY A 115 -27.60 -7.24 13.22
N SER A 116 -28.87 -7.19 12.84
CA SER A 116 -29.67 -8.39 12.55
C SER A 116 -29.18 -9.17 11.33
N GLU A 117 -29.52 -10.47 11.32
CA GLU A 117 -29.27 -11.37 10.20
C GLU A 117 -29.84 -10.84 8.87
N GLU A 118 -31.02 -10.23 8.92
CA GLU A 118 -31.69 -9.61 7.77
C GLU A 118 -30.83 -8.50 7.14
N ASN A 119 -30.19 -7.66 7.97
CA ASN A 119 -29.34 -6.58 7.49
C ASN A 119 -28.11 -7.12 6.76
N VAL A 120 -27.48 -8.17 7.30
CA VAL A 120 -26.32 -8.83 6.68
C VAL A 120 -26.74 -9.42 5.33
N ARG A 121 -27.87 -10.13 5.29
CA ARG A 121 -28.40 -10.72 4.06
C ARG A 121 -28.70 -9.66 3.00
N ALA A 122 -29.28 -8.52 3.38
CA ALA A 122 -29.53 -7.42 2.47
C ALA A 122 -28.24 -6.87 1.84
N VAL A 123 -27.17 -6.69 2.63
CA VAL A 123 -25.86 -6.25 2.12
C VAL A 123 -25.27 -7.28 1.17
N ILE A 124 -25.34 -8.57 1.49
CA ILE A 124 -24.85 -9.65 0.63
C ILE A 124 -25.61 -9.70 -0.69
N GLN A 125 -26.94 -9.63 -0.66
CA GLN A 125 -27.78 -9.59 -1.85
C GLN A 125 -27.42 -8.40 -2.73
N ARG A 126 -27.23 -7.22 -2.14
CA ARG A 126 -26.83 -6.02 -2.88
C ARG A 126 -25.42 -6.14 -3.45
N ALA A 127 -24.47 -6.68 -2.69
CA ALA A 127 -23.12 -6.92 -3.19
C ALA A 127 -23.14 -7.92 -4.36
N ASN A 128 -23.96 -8.97 -4.31
CA ASN A 128 -24.16 -9.89 -5.42
C ASN A 128 -24.77 -9.22 -6.65
N GLN A 129 -25.78 -8.37 -6.47
CA GLN A 129 -26.43 -7.63 -7.57
C GLN A 129 -25.42 -6.81 -8.40
N PHE A 130 -24.43 -6.21 -7.75
CA PHE A 130 -23.41 -5.39 -8.41
C PHE A 130 -22.06 -6.11 -8.58
N GLY A 131 -21.97 -7.41 -8.30
CA GLY A 131 -20.73 -8.18 -8.39
C GLY A 131 -19.62 -7.71 -7.43
N LEU A 132 -19.97 -7.00 -6.36
CA LEU A 132 -18.99 -6.40 -5.45
C LEU A 132 -18.38 -7.46 -4.53
N PRO A 133 -17.08 -7.31 -4.22
CA PRO A 133 -16.46 -7.98 -3.08
C PRO A 133 -16.71 -7.22 -1.77
N ILE A 134 -16.59 -7.96 -0.67
CA ILE A 134 -16.65 -7.41 0.69
C ILE A 134 -15.30 -7.61 1.37
N ARG A 135 -14.74 -6.53 1.92
CA ARG A 135 -13.60 -6.63 2.84
C ARG A 135 -14.09 -6.64 4.28
N VAL A 136 -13.84 -7.74 4.98
CA VAL A 136 -13.94 -7.82 6.45
C VAL A 136 -12.64 -7.27 7.02
N GLY A 137 -12.75 -6.21 7.83
CA GLY A 137 -11.60 -5.51 8.39
C GLY A 137 -11.65 -5.40 9.90
N VAL A 138 -10.98 -6.32 10.57
CA VAL A 138 -10.81 -6.33 12.03
C VAL A 138 -9.69 -5.39 12.41
N ASN A 139 -9.95 -4.52 13.38
CA ASN A 139 -8.92 -3.71 14.04
C ASN A 139 -8.93 -4.03 15.52
N GLN A 140 -7.76 -4.06 16.15
CA GLN A 140 -7.63 -4.32 17.60
C GLN A 140 -8.53 -3.41 18.45
N GLY A 141 -8.64 -2.12 18.10
CA GLY A 141 -9.45 -1.14 18.84
C GLY A 141 -10.97 -1.27 18.65
N SER A 142 -11.44 -2.17 17.78
CA SER A 142 -12.86 -2.32 17.47
C SER A 142 -13.29 -3.79 17.42
N LEU A 143 -12.68 -4.63 18.27
CA LEU A 143 -13.15 -5.99 18.49
C LEU A 143 -14.57 -5.98 19.06
N GLU A 144 -15.35 -6.97 18.66
CA GLU A 144 -16.71 -7.13 19.17
C GLU A 144 -16.69 -7.47 20.65
N ARG A 145 -17.69 -6.97 21.37
CA ARG A 145 -17.70 -6.96 22.85
C ARG A 145 -17.52 -8.34 23.47
N ASP A 146 -18.14 -9.35 22.90
CA ASP A 146 -18.08 -10.72 23.41
C ASP A 146 -16.68 -11.34 23.24
N ILE A 147 -16.05 -11.16 22.08
CA ILE A 147 -14.66 -11.58 21.83
C ILE A 147 -13.71 -10.80 22.75
N ALA A 148 -13.86 -9.48 22.81
CA ALA A 148 -13.04 -8.64 23.68
C ALA A 148 -13.09 -9.13 25.14
N LEU A 149 -14.28 -9.37 25.70
CA LEU A 149 -14.45 -9.87 27.06
C LEU A 149 -13.86 -11.28 27.24
N LYS A 150 -14.03 -12.18 26.26
CA LYS A 150 -13.41 -13.51 26.25
C LYS A 150 -11.88 -13.44 26.41
N TYR A 151 -11.25 -12.45 25.79
CA TYR A 151 -9.81 -12.24 25.82
C TYR A 151 -9.35 -11.18 26.85
N GLY A 152 -10.10 -11.03 27.95
CA GLY A 152 -9.65 -10.27 29.11
C GLY A 152 -9.96 -8.77 29.10
N ALA A 153 -10.77 -8.28 28.16
CA ALA A 153 -11.33 -6.94 28.28
C ALA A 153 -12.23 -6.84 29.52
N HIS A 154 -12.34 -5.64 30.07
CA HIS A 154 -13.25 -5.35 31.17
C HIS A 154 -13.95 -4.02 30.96
N VAL A 155 -15.09 -3.82 31.60
CA VAL A 155 -15.83 -2.56 31.51
C VAL A 155 -15.47 -1.68 32.69
N LYS A 156 -14.99 -0.46 32.40
CA LYS A 156 -14.75 0.59 33.39
C LYS A 156 -15.48 1.85 32.93
N ASP A 157 -16.32 2.40 33.78
CA ASP A 157 -17.10 3.62 33.48
C ASP A 157 -17.94 3.53 32.19
N ASN A 158 -18.58 2.38 31.93
CA ASN A 158 -19.31 2.05 30.69
C ASN A 158 -18.45 2.03 29.40
N ILE A 159 -17.12 2.08 29.53
CA ILE A 159 -16.18 1.97 28.43
C ILE A 159 -15.55 0.58 28.47
N LEU A 160 -15.51 -0.10 27.32
CA LEU A 160 -14.80 -1.37 27.17
C LEU A 160 -13.30 -1.09 27.10
N MET A 161 -12.58 -1.49 28.14
CA MET A 161 -11.14 -1.35 28.25
C MET A 161 -10.44 -2.63 27.79
N PRO A 162 -9.36 -2.53 27.01
CA PRO A 162 -8.55 -3.69 26.64
C PRO A 162 -7.87 -4.29 27.89
N PRO A 163 -7.43 -5.56 27.82
CA PRO A 163 -6.56 -6.15 28.85
C PRO A 163 -5.26 -5.35 28.98
N GLU A 164 -4.67 -5.33 30.18
CA GLU A 164 -3.46 -4.54 30.48
C GLU A 164 -2.26 -4.92 29.58
N GLU A 165 -2.12 -6.22 29.28
CA GLU A 165 -1.07 -6.76 28.41
C GLU A 165 -1.37 -6.58 26.91
N GLY A 166 -2.56 -6.07 26.56
CA GLY A 166 -3.07 -6.00 25.19
C GLY A 166 -3.71 -7.32 24.74
N TYR A 167 -4.52 -7.26 23.67
CA TYR A 167 -5.15 -8.45 23.14
C TYR A 167 -4.13 -9.38 22.48
N PRO A 168 -4.28 -10.71 22.63
CA PRO A 168 -3.46 -11.66 21.90
C PRO A 168 -3.88 -11.75 20.43
N ALA A 169 -3.03 -12.33 19.57
CA ALA A 169 -3.27 -12.41 18.13
C ALA A 169 -4.57 -13.18 17.80
N GLU A 170 -4.84 -14.22 18.59
CA GLU A 170 -5.98 -15.12 18.53
C GLU A 170 -7.31 -14.35 18.59
N ALA A 171 -7.38 -13.26 19.37
CA ALA A 171 -8.58 -12.43 19.45
C ALA A 171 -8.92 -11.76 18.10
N LEU A 172 -7.90 -11.29 17.37
CA LEU A 172 -8.08 -10.67 16.06
C LEU A 172 -8.43 -11.73 15.00
N VAL A 173 -7.78 -12.89 15.07
CA VAL A 173 -8.02 -14.01 14.15
C VAL A 173 -9.43 -14.56 14.32
N GLU A 174 -9.87 -14.79 15.56
CA GLU A 174 -11.23 -15.26 15.88
C GLU A 174 -12.29 -14.30 15.35
N SER A 175 -12.12 -12.99 15.59
CA SER A 175 -13.04 -11.97 15.04
C SER A 175 -13.08 -12.04 13.51
N ALA A 176 -11.93 -12.18 12.84
CA ALA A 176 -11.87 -12.21 11.38
C ALA A 176 -12.59 -13.46 10.83
N LEU A 177 -12.28 -14.64 11.36
CA LEU A 177 -12.88 -15.90 10.92
C LEU A 177 -14.39 -15.95 11.20
N ARG A 178 -14.85 -15.50 12.38
CA ARG A 178 -16.28 -15.43 12.69
C ARG A 178 -17.05 -14.55 11.70
N ASN A 179 -16.49 -13.40 11.34
CA ASN A 179 -17.13 -12.51 10.35
C ASN A 179 -17.16 -13.14 8.94
N VAL A 180 -16.17 -13.95 8.61
CA VAL A 180 -16.11 -14.70 7.36
C VAL A 180 -17.13 -15.82 7.33
N GLU A 181 -17.25 -16.60 8.41
CA GLU A 181 -18.23 -17.67 8.54
C GLU A 181 -19.65 -17.16 8.31
N ILE A 182 -19.98 -15.95 8.80
CA ILE A 182 -21.26 -15.29 8.53
C ILE A 182 -21.45 -15.05 7.02
N LEU A 183 -20.42 -14.62 6.28
CA LEU A 183 -20.53 -14.42 4.83
C LEU A 183 -20.66 -15.77 4.09
N GLU A 184 -19.88 -16.76 4.51
CA GLU A 184 -19.90 -18.10 3.93
C GLU A 184 -21.23 -18.83 4.16
N SER A 185 -21.90 -18.61 5.31
CA SER A 185 -23.23 -19.20 5.57
C SER A 185 -24.30 -18.71 4.58
N TYR A 186 -24.06 -17.59 3.89
CA TYR A 186 -24.90 -17.10 2.79
C TYR A 186 -24.29 -17.34 1.39
N GLY A 187 -23.26 -18.19 1.30
CA GLY A 187 -22.59 -18.53 0.05
C GLY A 187 -21.78 -17.38 -0.57
N PHE A 188 -21.42 -16.35 0.21
CA PHE A 188 -20.63 -15.23 -0.31
C PHE A 188 -19.12 -15.53 -0.26
N THR A 189 -18.48 -15.56 -1.43
CA THR A 189 -17.09 -16.02 -1.58
C THR A 189 -16.09 -14.94 -1.96
N ARG A 190 -16.56 -13.76 -2.40
CA ARG A 190 -15.72 -12.64 -2.87
C ARG A 190 -15.21 -11.78 -1.70
N THR A 191 -14.57 -12.45 -0.74
CA THR A 191 -14.16 -11.83 0.53
C THR A 191 -12.66 -11.50 0.54
N ILE A 192 -12.30 -10.36 1.12
CA ILE A 192 -10.92 -9.95 1.41
C ILE A 192 -10.81 -9.72 2.92
N LEU A 193 -9.70 -10.10 3.56
CA LEU A 193 -9.52 -9.93 5.00
C LEU A 193 -8.43 -8.93 5.35
N SER A 194 -8.57 -8.28 6.50
CA SER A 194 -7.49 -7.58 7.18
C SER A 194 -7.65 -7.67 8.69
N VAL A 195 -6.54 -7.91 9.40
CA VAL A 195 -6.42 -7.88 10.85
C VAL A 195 -5.36 -6.84 11.23
N LYS A 196 -5.76 -5.65 11.63
CA LYS A 196 -4.82 -4.53 11.86
C LYS A 196 -4.64 -4.22 13.34
N SER A 197 -3.39 -3.98 13.71
CA SER A 197 -3.00 -3.44 15.00
C SER A 197 -1.96 -2.33 14.80
N SER A 198 -1.88 -1.42 15.75
CA SER A 198 -0.81 -0.43 15.85
C SER A 198 0.45 -1.01 16.49
N ASN A 199 0.35 -2.16 17.15
CA ASN A 199 1.47 -2.98 17.62
C ASN A 199 1.93 -3.90 16.47
N VAL A 200 3.15 -3.66 15.98
CA VAL A 200 3.69 -4.36 14.79
C VAL A 200 3.89 -5.85 15.05
N PRO A 201 4.59 -6.31 16.11
CA PRO A 201 4.68 -7.73 16.45
C PRO A 201 3.33 -8.45 16.51
N LEU A 202 2.34 -7.87 17.20
CA LEU A 202 0.99 -8.44 17.29
C LEU A 202 0.32 -8.56 15.92
N MET A 203 0.41 -7.52 15.10
CA MET A 203 -0.16 -7.51 13.75
C MET A 203 0.46 -8.61 12.88
N VAL A 204 1.79 -8.73 12.90
CA VAL A 204 2.52 -9.76 12.13
C VAL A 204 2.09 -11.16 12.57
N GLU A 205 2.01 -11.41 13.87
CA GLU A 205 1.57 -12.71 14.39
C GLU A 205 0.12 -13.02 13.99
N ALA A 206 -0.80 -12.07 14.12
CA ALA A 206 -2.19 -12.25 13.72
C ALA A 206 -2.34 -12.57 12.22
N TYR A 207 -1.60 -11.90 11.34
CA TYR A 207 -1.63 -12.24 9.90
C TYR A 207 -1.03 -13.60 9.61
N ARG A 208 0.05 -14.01 10.30
CA ARG A 208 0.64 -15.36 10.13
C ARG A 208 -0.36 -16.43 10.53
N GLN A 209 -0.96 -16.32 11.71
CA GLN A 209 -1.99 -17.25 12.20
C GLN A 209 -3.20 -17.29 11.26
N LEU A 210 -3.71 -16.13 10.82
CA LEU A 210 -4.84 -16.05 9.90
C LEU A 210 -4.52 -16.68 8.54
N SER A 211 -3.32 -16.43 8.02
CA SER A 211 -2.88 -16.93 6.71
C SER A 211 -2.76 -18.46 6.66
N ALA A 212 -2.53 -19.10 7.81
CA ALA A 212 -2.47 -20.55 7.96
C ALA A 212 -3.85 -21.23 8.04
N GLN A 213 -4.90 -20.46 8.34
CA GLN A 213 -6.26 -20.98 8.59
C GLN A 213 -7.24 -20.71 7.45
N CYS A 214 -6.86 -19.90 6.45
CA CYS A 214 -7.73 -19.57 5.32
C CYS A 214 -6.94 -19.31 4.04
N ASP A 215 -7.65 -19.17 2.91
CA ASP A 215 -7.07 -18.89 1.57
C ASP A 215 -7.56 -17.55 0.99
N TYR A 216 -8.18 -16.67 1.78
CA TYR A 216 -8.60 -15.35 1.31
C TYR A 216 -7.42 -14.41 1.04
N PRO A 217 -7.57 -13.46 0.10
CA PRO A 217 -6.63 -12.37 -0.04
C PRO A 217 -6.55 -11.50 1.21
N LEU A 218 -5.33 -11.08 1.55
CA LEU A 218 -5.04 -10.28 2.73
C LEU A 218 -4.66 -8.85 2.37
N HIS A 219 -5.42 -7.89 2.92
CA HIS A 219 -5.13 -6.47 2.83
C HIS A 219 -4.27 -6.05 4.03
N LEU A 220 -2.97 -5.90 3.80
CA LEU A 220 -2.00 -5.54 4.82
C LEU A 220 -2.06 -4.05 5.19
N GLY A 221 -1.60 -3.76 6.41
CA GLY A 221 -1.31 -2.40 6.83
C GLY A 221 -1.29 -2.26 8.35
N VAL A 222 -0.37 -1.44 8.84
CA VAL A 222 -0.36 -0.99 10.24
C VAL A 222 -1.45 0.08 10.40
N THR A 223 -2.29 -0.03 11.43
CA THR A 223 -3.23 1.05 11.78
C THR A 223 -2.58 2.00 12.79
N GLU A 224 -3.04 3.26 12.83
CA GLU A 224 -2.54 4.27 13.79
C GLU A 224 -0.99 4.34 13.83
N ALA A 225 -0.37 4.33 12.66
CA ALA A 225 1.09 4.22 12.55
C ALA A 225 1.83 5.53 12.91
N GLY A 226 1.10 6.62 13.09
CA GLY A 226 1.61 7.93 13.49
C GLY A 226 1.82 8.90 12.33
N THR A 227 2.57 9.96 12.58
CA THR A 227 3.03 10.92 11.56
C THR A 227 3.96 10.26 10.55
N LYS A 228 4.33 10.98 9.48
CA LYS A 228 5.06 10.45 8.31
C LYS A 228 6.21 9.50 8.66
N ASP A 229 7.18 9.94 9.46
CA ASP A 229 8.40 9.15 9.71
C ASP A 229 8.10 7.88 10.51
N ASN A 230 7.33 7.99 11.59
CA ASN A 230 6.91 6.84 12.40
C ASN A 230 6.05 5.86 11.57
N SER A 231 5.16 6.38 10.74
CA SER A 231 4.31 5.57 9.87
C SER A 231 5.14 4.83 8.83
N ASN A 232 6.12 5.49 8.21
CA ASN A 232 7.03 4.88 7.25
C ASN A 232 7.82 3.74 7.90
N ILE A 233 8.41 3.96 9.09
CA ILE A 233 9.19 2.94 9.80
C ILE A 233 8.29 1.76 10.21
N LYS A 234 7.20 2.01 10.94
CA LYS A 234 6.31 0.95 11.43
C LYS A 234 5.69 0.16 10.28
N SER A 235 5.24 0.84 9.23
CA SER A 235 4.63 0.19 8.06
C SER A 235 5.66 -0.63 7.28
N SER A 236 6.88 -0.13 7.09
CA SER A 236 7.94 -0.87 6.39
C SER A 236 8.30 -2.16 7.14
N ILE A 237 8.40 -2.11 8.47
CA ILE A 237 8.68 -3.30 9.29
C ILE A 237 7.50 -4.27 9.25
N GLY A 238 6.28 -3.80 9.58
CA GLY A 238 5.13 -4.68 9.71
C GLY A 238 4.65 -5.30 8.40
N ILE A 239 4.53 -4.48 7.34
CA ILE A 239 4.14 -4.96 6.02
C ILE A 239 5.30 -5.75 5.41
N GLY A 240 6.54 -5.26 5.52
CA GLY A 240 7.70 -5.92 4.94
C GLY A 240 7.96 -7.32 5.52
N ALA A 241 7.80 -7.50 6.83
CA ALA A 241 7.94 -8.81 7.48
C ALA A 241 6.96 -9.85 6.90
N LEU A 242 5.70 -9.47 6.68
CA LEU A 242 4.68 -10.35 6.12
C LEU A 242 4.93 -10.64 4.64
N LEU A 243 5.36 -9.64 3.88
CA LEU A 243 5.69 -9.81 2.47
C LEU A 243 6.92 -10.71 2.25
N LEU A 244 7.92 -10.64 3.14
CA LEU A 244 9.05 -11.59 3.17
C LEU A 244 8.57 -13.04 3.39
N ASP A 245 7.51 -13.22 4.18
CA ASP A 245 6.85 -14.50 4.42
C ASP A 245 5.93 -14.95 3.26
N GLY A 246 5.79 -14.14 2.20
CA GLY A 246 4.90 -14.41 1.07
C GLY A 246 3.42 -14.14 1.38
N ILE A 247 3.12 -13.43 2.48
CA ILE A 247 1.77 -13.12 2.96
C ILE A 247 1.40 -11.70 2.54
N GLY A 248 0.28 -11.52 1.86
CA GLY A 248 -0.27 -10.23 1.48
C GLY A 248 -0.58 -10.11 -0.01
N ASP A 249 -1.73 -9.54 -0.33
CA ASP A 249 -2.23 -9.44 -1.71
C ASP A 249 -2.54 -7.99 -2.10
N THR A 250 -2.66 -7.13 -1.11
CA THR A 250 -2.76 -5.68 -1.27
C THR A 250 -2.33 -5.01 0.03
N LEU A 251 -1.92 -3.75 -0.02
CA LEU A 251 -1.48 -3.01 1.15
C LEU A 251 -2.04 -1.59 1.18
N ARG A 252 -2.03 -1.00 2.37
CA ARG A 252 -2.17 0.43 2.58
C ARG A 252 -1.25 0.88 3.73
N VAL A 253 -0.47 1.92 3.49
CA VAL A 253 0.26 2.66 4.52
C VAL A 253 -0.68 3.68 5.15
N SER A 254 -0.67 3.81 6.48
CA SER A 254 -1.60 4.68 7.21
C SER A 254 -0.84 5.84 7.85
N ILE A 255 -0.66 6.94 7.11
CA ILE A 255 -0.02 8.15 7.64
C ILE A 255 -1.10 9.03 8.28
N ALA A 256 -0.86 9.53 9.49
CA ALA A 256 -1.73 10.51 10.13
C ALA A 256 -1.61 11.86 9.40
N ALA A 257 -2.40 12.02 8.35
CA ALA A 257 -2.35 13.17 7.45
C ALA A 257 -3.71 13.50 6.85
N ARG A 258 -3.89 14.78 6.49
CA ARG A 258 -5.10 15.28 5.85
C ARG A 258 -4.88 15.89 4.48
N ARG A 259 -3.70 16.46 4.20
CA ARG A 259 -3.45 17.14 2.93
C ARG A 259 -3.19 16.12 1.82
N THR A 260 -3.58 16.46 0.59
CA THR A 260 -3.49 15.56 -0.56
C THR A 260 -2.05 15.11 -0.80
N GLU A 261 -1.08 16.02 -0.70
CA GLU A 261 0.35 15.73 -0.85
C GLU A 261 0.83 14.66 0.15
N GLU A 262 0.35 14.72 1.40
CA GLU A 262 0.69 13.75 2.44
C GLU A 262 -0.04 12.41 2.25
N LYS A 263 -1.26 12.44 1.68
CA LYS A 263 -1.99 11.23 1.29
C LYS A 263 -1.34 10.51 0.11
N ILE A 264 -0.70 11.25 -0.79
CA ILE A 264 0.15 10.71 -1.86
C ILE A 264 1.38 10.00 -1.27
N GLU A 265 1.94 10.48 -0.15
CA GLU A 265 3.05 9.77 0.51
C GLU A 265 2.65 8.36 0.99
N GLU A 266 1.39 8.09 1.35
CA GLU A 266 0.94 6.72 1.65
C GLU A 266 1.14 5.77 0.45
N VAL A 267 0.86 6.27 -0.76
CA VAL A 267 1.00 5.53 -2.02
C VAL A 267 2.48 5.32 -2.34
N ARG A 268 3.27 6.38 -2.27
CA ARG A 268 4.72 6.35 -2.52
C ARG A 268 5.42 5.37 -1.57
N THR A 269 5.15 5.45 -0.26
CA THR A 269 5.71 4.50 0.71
C THR A 269 5.27 3.07 0.42
N GLY A 270 4.01 2.86 0.01
CA GLY A 270 3.51 1.54 -0.39
C GLY A 270 4.29 0.92 -1.55
N PHE A 271 4.56 1.68 -2.60
CA PHE A 271 5.40 1.22 -3.72
C PHE A 271 6.86 1.04 -3.31
N LYS A 272 7.44 1.95 -2.51
CA LYS A 272 8.82 1.81 -2.00
C LYS A 272 9.02 0.53 -1.18
N ILE A 273 8.04 0.14 -0.36
CA ILE A 273 8.08 -1.15 0.37
C ILE A 273 8.13 -2.33 -0.60
N LEU A 274 7.27 -2.32 -1.63
CA LEU A 274 7.24 -3.40 -2.63
C LEU A 274 8.50 -3.44 -3.49
N GLN A 275 9.07 -2.28 -3.81
CA GLN A 275 10.31 -2.13 -4.55
C GLN A 275 11.52 -2.62 -3.77
N ALA A 276 11.64 -2.25 -2.49
CA ALA A 276 12.71 -2.73 -1.61
C ALA A 276 12.74 -4.26 -1.47
N LEU A 277 11.59 -4.92 -1.67
CA LEU A 277 11.46 -6.38 -1.66
C LEU A 277 11.56 -7.01 -3.06
N GLY A 278 11.69 -6.22 -4.12
CA GLY A 278 11.70 -6.71 -5.50
C GLY A 278 10.35 -7.29 -5.98
N LEU A 279 9.24 -6.94 -5.32
CA LEU A 279 7.89 -7.42 -5.62
C LEU A 279 7.17 -6.57 -6.68
N ARG A 280 7.51 -5.29 -6.77
CA ARG A 280 7.04 -4.35 -7.81
C ARG A 280 8.20 -3.42 -8.16
N GLN A 281 8.24 -2.94 -9.39
CA GLN A 281 9.10 -1.83 -9.76
C GLN A 281 8.22 -0.65 -10.14
N PHE A 282 8.59 0.55 -9.71
CA PHE A 282 7.86 1.78 -9.99
C PHE A 282 8.81 2.98 -9.95
N GLY A 283 8.74 3.82 -10.98
CA GLY A 283 9.50 5.05 -11.11
C GLY A 283 11.01 4.90 -10.98
N VAL A 284 11.68 5.99 -10.61
CA VAL A 284 13.14 6.01 -10.48
C VAL A 284 13.56 5.58 -9.08
N GLU A 285 14.38 4.53 -9.01
CA GLU A 285 15.02 4.05 -7.79
C GLU A 285 16.46 4.55 -7.73
N VAL A 286 16.79 5.38 -6.75
CA VAL A 286 18.17 5.84 -6.57
C VAL A 286 18.84 5.04 -5.47
N VAL A 287 19.87 4.29 -5.84
CA VAL A 287 20.77 3.59 -4.93
C VAL A 287 22.03 4.43 -4.76
N ALA A 288 22.16 5.09 -3.62
CA ALA A 288 23.35 5.89 -3.30
C ALA A 288 24.22 5.17 -2.28
N CYS A 289 25.55 5.24 -2.43
CA CYS A 289 26.43 4.78 -1.36
C CYS A 289 26.28 5.67 -0.11
N PRO A 290 26.44 5.12 1.10
CA PRO A 290 26.68 5.96 2.26
C PRO A 290 27.95 6.79 2.00
N THR A 291 27.90 8.08 2.30
CA THR A 291 29.08 8.94 2.19
C THR A 291 30.15 8.48 3.19
N CYS A 292 31.42 8.62 2.82
CA CYS A 292 32.54 8.32 3.70
C CYS A 292 33.77 9.14 3.30
N GLY A 293 34.87 9.05 4.06
CA GLY A 293 36.11 9.77 3.77
C GLY A 293 36.82 9.39 2.46
N ARG A 294 36.28 8.45 1.69
CA ARG A 294 36.77 8.08 0.35
C ARG A 294 36.04 8.81 -0.78
N GLU A 295 35.00 9.58 -0.47
CA GLU A 295 34.29 10.36 -1.48
C GLU A 295 35.26 11.32 -2.17
N ASP A 296 35.28 11.28 -3.50
CA ASP A 296 36.18 12.12 -4.30
C ASP A 296 35.85 13.60 -4.09
N GLN A 297 36.89 14.41 -3.85
CA GLN A 297 36.74 15.82 -3.50
C GLN A 297 36.00 16.60 -4.61
N GLY A 298 34.92 17.27 -4.23
CA GLY A 298 34.08 18.04 -5.15
C GLY A 298 32.93 17.24 -5.78
N PHE A 299 32.86 15.92 -5.56
CA PHE A 299 31.66 15.15 -5.78
C PHE A 299 30.78 15.22 -4.53
N ASP A 300 29.46 15.36 -4.71
CA ASP A 300 28.49 15.37 -3.61
C ASP A 300 27.43 14.33 -3.91
N THR A 301 27.65 13.12 -3.39
CA THR A 301 26.75 11.97 -3.61
C THR A 301 25.33 12.28 -3.15
N THR A 302 25.20 12.96 -2.00
CA THR A 302 23.90 13.21 -1.37
C THR A 302 23.08 14.21 -2.17
N ARG A 303 23.70 15.32 -2.59
CA ARG A 303 23.05 16.33 -3.43
C ARG A 303 22.64 15.75 -4.77
N ILE A 304 23.52 15.02 -5.45
CA ILE A 304 23.23 14.44 -6.77
C ILE A 304 22.09 13.43 -6.67
N ALA A 305 22.12 12.53 -5.68
CA ALA A 305 21.06 11.55 -5.47
C ALA A 305 19.70 12.23 -5.25
N ARG A 306 19.65 13.21 -4.33
CA ARG A 306 18.42 13.96 -4.03
C ARG A 306 17.89 14.71 -5.25
N GLU A 307 18.76 15.39 -6.00
CA GLU A 307 18.35 16.13 -7.20
C GLU A 307 17.80 15.19 -8.28
N ILE A 308 18.36 13.98 -8.43
CA ILE A 308 17.81 12.96 -9.33
C ILE A 308 16.42 12.52 -8.87
N GLU A 309 16.25 12.19 -7.58
CA GLU A 309 14.94 11.81 -7.02
C GLU A 309 13.89 12.90 -7.25
N GLU A 310 14.24 14.17 -6.98
CA GLU A 310 13.33 15.32 -7.14
C GLU A 310 12.99 15.57 -8.61
N ARG A 311 13.99 15.62 -9.50
CA ARG A 311 13.81 15.96 -10.91
C ARG A 311 13.23 14.84 -11.77
N CYS A 312 13.16 13.63 -11.24
CA CYS A 312 12.59 12.46 -11.92
C CYS A 312 11.35 11.89 -11.21
N ALA A 313 10.78 12.62 -10.24
CA ALA A 313 9.63 12.17 -9.46
C ALA A 313 8.34 11.97 -10.29
N ASP A 314 8.27 12.57 -11.49
CA ASP A 314 7.18 12.45 -12.47
C ASP A 314 7.27 11.17 -13.32
N ILE A 315 8.42 10.49 -13.32
CA ILE A 315 8.64 9.30 -14.13
C ILE A 315 8.02 8.09 -13.42
N ALA A 316 6.99 7.49 -14.02
CA ALA A 316 6.37 6.26 -13.52
C ALA A 316 7.09 4.99 -13.98
N THR A 317 7.80 5.07 -15.10
CA THR A 317 8.52 3.93 -15.70
C THR A 317 9.70 3.50 -14.84
N PRO A 318 9.84 2.21 -14.53
CA PRO A 318 10.87 1.73 -13.61
C PRO A 318 12.27 1.91 -14.18
N VAL A 319 13.12 2.67 -13.47
CA VAL A 319 14.55 2.86 -13.81
C VAL A 319 15.37 2.80 -12.53
N LYS A 320 16.35 1.89 -12.46
CA LYS A 320 17.28 1.80 -11.32
C LYS A 320 18.55 2.60 -11.61
N VAL A 321 18.90 3.53 -10.72
CA VAL A 321 20.02 4.46 -10.86
C VAL A 321 20.96 4.30 -9.68
N SER A 322 22.27 4.16 -9.91
CA SER A 322 23.26 4.16 -8.83
C SER A 322 24.07 5.45 -8.79
N VAL A 323 24.31 6.02 -7.60
CA VAL A 323 25.15 7.21 -7.39
C VAL A 323 26.25 6.88 -6.38
N MET A 324 27.50 6.85 -6.85
CA MET A 324 28.63 6.32 -6.09
C MET A 324 29.74 7.36 -5.97
N GLY A 325 30.05 7.76 -4.74
CA GLY A 325 31.03 8.82 -4.44
C GLY A 325 32.49 8.44 -4.61
N CYS A 326 32.81 7.17 -4.89
CA CYS A 326 34.18 6.73 -5.19
C CYS A 326 34.19 5.45 -6.04
N TYR A 327 35.36 5.11 -6.56
CA TYR A 327 35.53 3.96 -7.45
C TYR A 327 35.47 2.58 -6.75
N VAL A 328 35.59 2.50 -5.42
CA VAL A 328 35.77 1.20 -4.71
C VAL A 328 34.61 0.23 -4.96
N ASN A 329 33.39 0.64 -4.63
CA ASN A 329 32.18 -0.15 -4.89
C ASN A 329 31.45 0.32 -6.15
N GLY A 330 31.86 1.47 -6.71
CA GLY A 330 31.11 2.17 -7.73
C GLY A 330 30.81 1.37 -9.00
N PRO A 331 31.81 0.78 -9.68
CA PRO A 331 31.59 0.01 -10.90
C PRO A 331 30.69 -1.22 -10.70
N GLY A 332 30.81 -1.88 -9.54
CA GLY A 332 29.98 -3.05 -9.22
C GLY A 332 28.51 -2.66 -9.09
N GLU A 333 28.21 -1.64 -8.28
CA GLU A 333 26.85 -1.13 -8.10
C GLU A 333 26.27 -0.57 -9.40
N ALA A 334 27.08 0.11 -10.20
CA ALA A 334 26.67 0.64 -11.51
C ALA A 334 26.36 -0.46 -12.54
N ALA A 335 26.95 -1.65 -12.40
CA ALA A 335 26.63 -2.81 -13.23
C ALA A 335 25.27 -3.44 -12.86
N GLU A 336 24.84 -3.31 -11.61
CA GLU A 336 23.52 -3.79 -11.14
C GLU A 336 22.38 -2.79 -11.37
N ALA A 337 22.69 -1.59 -11.87
CA ALA A 337 21.73 -0.53 -12.18
C ALA A 337 21.49 -0.42 -13.68
N ASP A 338 20.35 0.17 -14.07
CA ASP A 338 20.12 0.53 -15.46
C ASP A 338 21.10 1.63 -15.90
N LEU A 339 21.32 2.61 -15.02
CA LEU A 339 22.26 3.71 -15.17
C LEU A 339 23.06 3.87 -13.87
N GLY A 340 24.35 4.18 -13.97
CA GLY A 340 25.16 4.40 -12.79
C GLY A 340 26.17 5.51 -12.99
N VAL A 341 26.35 6.36 -11.98
CA VAL A 341 27.43 7.35 -11.95
C VAL A 341 28.40 7.03 -10.82
N VAL A 342 29.69 7.08 -11.13
CA VAL A 342 30.79 6.76 -10.22
C VAL A 342 31.82 7.87 -10.27
N ALA A 343 32.10 8.50 -9.14
CA ALA A 343 33.20 9.45 -9.03
C ALA A 343 34.55 8.72 -9.21
N SER A 344 35.45 9.34 -9.96
CA SER A 344 36.77 8.79 -10.28
C SER A 344 37.81 9.91 -10.40
N GLY A 345 38.37 10.33 -9.27
CA GLY A 345 39.36 11.41 -9.19
C GLY A 345 38.69 12.78 -9.28
N THR A 346 38.87 13.49 -10.40
CA THR A 346 38.34 14.85 -10.61
C THR A 346 37.12 14.90 -11.54
N ALA A 347 36.66 13.74 -12.02
CA ALA A 347 35.53 13.63 -12.93
C ALA A 347 34.73 12.34 -12.62
N ALA A 348 33.51 12.27 -13.13
CA ALA A 348 32.63 11.13 -12.98
C ALA A 348 32.63 10.25 -14.24
N ARG A 349 32.37 8.96 -14.03
CA ARG A 349 32.11 7.98 -15.07
C ARG A 349 30.64 7.59 -15.04
N ILE A 350 30.01 7.52 -16.19
CA ILE A 350 28.61 7.08 -16.34
C ILE A 350 28.58 5.74 -17.06
N TYR A 351 27.82 4.81 -16.49
CA TYR A 351 27.59 3.47 -17.00
C TYR A 351 26.12 3.30 -17.36
N ARG A 352 25.86 2.46 -18.37
CA ARG A 352 24.53 1.97 -18.72
C ARG A 352 24.57 0.45 -18.73
N ARG A 353 23.87 -0.19 -17.79
CA ARG A 353 23.86 -1.67 -17.60
C ARG A 353 25.28 -2.27 -17.56
N GLY A 354 26.17 -1.63 -16.79
CA GLY A 354 27.57 -2.04 -16.65
C GLY A 354 28.52 -1.61 -17.77
N GLU A 355 28.02 -1.10 -18.89
CA GLU A 355 28.87 -0.59 -19.98
C GLU A 355 29.21 0.89 -19.75
N LEU A 356 30.50 1.23 -19.82
CA LEU A 356 30.96 2.62 -19.69
C LEU A 356 30.56 3.44 -20.92
N ILE A 357 29.68 4.42 -20.75
CA ILE A 357 29.19 5.29 -21.83
C ILE A 357 29.80 6.69 -21.80
N SER A 358 30.36 7.11 -20.67
CA SER A 358 31.09 8.38 -20.53
C SER A 358 32.15 8.25 -19.45
N SER A 359 33.40 8.59 -19.77
CA SER A 359 34.55 8.38 -18.88
C SER A 359 35.05 9.64 -18.17
N GLN A 360 34.64 10.82 -18.64
CA GLN A 360 35.01 12.11 -18.05
C GLN A 360 33.82 13.07 -18.11
N VAL A 361 33.01 13.06 -17.06
CA VAL A 361 31.91 14.01 -16.86
C VAL A 361 32.29 14.97 -15.73
N PRO A 362 32.38 16.29 -15.96
CA PRO A 362 32.62 17.25 -14.89
C PRO A 362 31.55 17.11 -13.80
N PHE A 363 31.94 17.18 -12.52
CA PHE A 363 31.00 16.99 -11.40
C PHE A 363 29.81 17.96 -11.42
N ALA A 364 30.00 19.18 -11.92
CA ALA A 364 28.94 20.17 -12.09
C ALA A 364 27.86 19.75 -13.10
N GLU A 365 28.18 18.89 -14.07
CA GLU A 365 27.26 18.48 -15.15
C GLU A 365 26.60 17.12 -14.88
N VAL A 366 27.05 16.41 -13.83
CA VAL A 366 26.61 15.04 -13.54
C VAL A 366 25.09 14.93 -13.38
N THR A 367 24.48 15.78 -12.56
CA THR A 367 23.03 15.71 -12.31
C THR A 367 22.25 15.88 -13.61
N ASP A 368 22.55 16.91 -14.39
CA ASP A 368 21.84 17.19 -15.65
C ASP A 368 21.99 16.04 -16.63
N ARG A 369 23.20 15.51 -16.76
CA ARG A 369 23.47 14.38 -17.66
C ARG A 369 22.72 13.13 -17.22
N MET A 370 22.69 12.82 -15.93
CA MET A 370 21.96 11.67 -15.39
C MET A 370 20.44 11.81 -15.60
N VAL A 371 19.87 12.98 -15.29
CA VAL A 371 18.42 13.23 -15.50
C VAL A 371 18.02 13.06 -16.97
N GLN A 372 18.85 13.56 -17.90
CA GLN A 372 18.63 13.37 -19.33
C GLN A 372 18.60 11.87 -19.69
N LEU A 373 19.63 11.12 -19.31
CA LEU A 373 19.75 9.69 -19.61
C LEU A 373 18.60 8.86 -18.99
N ILE A 374 18.17 9.23 -17.79
CA ILE A 374 17.04 8.58 -17.10
C ILE A 374 15.75 8.77 -17.90
N ARG A 375 15.48 9.99 -18.37
CA ARG A 375 14.29 10.30 -19.19
C ARG A 375 14.32 9.57 -20.52
N GLU A 376 15.45 9.61 -21.23
CA GLU A 376 15.66 8.87 -22.49
C GLU A 376 15.38 7.37 -22.28
N LEU A 377 15.95 6.77 -21.23
CA LEU A 377 15.73 5.36 -20.94
C LEU A 377 14.28 5.05 -20.52
N ALA A 378 13.64 5.93 -19.77
CA ALA A 378 12.24 5.79 -19.39
C ALA A 378 11.31 5.82 -20.62
N GLU A 379 11.55 6.71 -21.57
CA GLU A 379 10.82 6.77 -22.85
C GLU A 379 11.04 5.50 -23.68
N GLU A 380 12.29 5.04 -23.82
CA GLU A 380 12.61 3.79 -24.51
C GLU A 380 11.89 2.57 -23.90
N LYS A 381 11.76 2.53 -22.56
CA LYS A 381 11.06 1.45 -21.86
C LYS A 381 9.55 1.53 -22.01
N SER A 382 8.97 2.73 -22.03
CA SER A 382 7.52 2.94 -22.20
C SER A 382 7.03 2.64 -23.62
N ALA A 383 7.91 2.72 -24.62
CA ALA A 383 7.59 2.44 -26.02
C ALA A 383 7.58 0.93 -26.38
N ARG A 384 7.95 0.06 -25.44
CA ARG A 384 7.97 -1.40 -25.57
C ARG A 384 6.80 -2.02 -24.81
#